data_AF-A0A0N4U1H2-F1
#
_entry.id   AF-A0A0N4U1H2-F1
#
_cell.length_a   1.000
_cell.length_b   1.000
_cell.length_c   1.000
_cell.angle_alpha   90.00
_cell.angle_beta   90.00
_cell.angle_gamma   90.00
#
_symmetry.space_group_name_H-M   'P 1'
#
loop_
_entity.id
_entity.type
_entity.pdbx_description
1 polymer ?
#
loop_
_entity_poly.entity_id
_entity_poly.type
_entity_poly.pdbx_seq_one_letter_code
_entity_poly.pdbx_strand_id
1 'polypeptide(L)'
;MRLFVHTFSILVNSADCDELANQMHQRWLSNKNFGRVAALIVLHYHKADDTNLTLFSKCLYHILTDYRNRFMIRNKNRLVFRNSVRALLELYTTFRQIDPIISESLLKPIFSSLKMLIDDQADNNDIESLCEIFIDKGSILVKLKPIKCEKIILRMRTCLCEWQQLTTNTRRLLLKNGKANGTI
;
A
#
# COMPACT_ATOMS: atom_id res chain seq x y z
N MET A 1 11.09 -25.05 9.24
CA MET A 1 10.33 -23.81 9.54
C MET A 1 10.73 -23.17 10.87
N ARG A 2 10.80 -23.91 12.00
CA ARG A 2 11.17 -23.35 13.32
C ARG A 2 12.53 -22.64 13.34
N LEU A 3 13.56 -23.20 12.71
CA LEU A 3 14.89 -22.59 12.66
C LEU A 3 14.87 -21.23 11.95
N PHE A 4 14.15 -21.13 10.82
CA PHE A 4 14.02 -19.88 10.06
C PHE A 4 13.30 -18.79 10.85
N VAL A 5 12.21 -19.15 11.54
CA VAL A 5 11.48 -18.21 12.43
C VAL A 5 12.37 -17.76 13.59
N HIS A 6 13.16 -18.67 14.17
CA HIS A 6 14.05 -18.35 15.28
C HIS A 6 15.21 -17.44 14.84
N THR A 7 15.88 -17.73 13.73
CA THR A 7 16.92 -16.85 13.17
C THR A 7 16.35 -15.48 12.81
N PHE A 8 15.14 -15.43 12.25
CA PHE A 8 14.44 -14.18 11.95
C PHE A 8 14.14 -13.38 13.21
N SER A 9 13.66 -14.04 14.26
CA SER A 9 13.37 -13.41 15.56
C SER A 9 14.63 -12.88 16.23
N ILE A 10 15.75 -13.63 16.21
CA ILE A 10 17.04 -13.16 16.75
C ILE A 10 17.50 -11.92 16.00
N LEU A 11 17.51 -11.95 14.66
CA LEU A 11 17.95 -10.81 13.85
C LEU A 11 17.11 -9.56 14.13
N VAL A 12 15.78 -9.73 14.13
CA VAL A 12 14.83 -8.63 14.38
C VAL A 12 14.98 -8.05 15.78
N ASN A 13 15.19 -8.90 16.80
CA ASN A 13 15.33 -8.44 18.19
C ASN A 13 16.74 -7.92 18.52
N SER A 14 17.75 -8.26 17.73
CA SER A 14 19.13 -7.76 17.91
C SER A 14 19.39 -6.40 17.27
N ALA A 15 18.57 -6.01 16.28
CA ALA A 15 18.72 -4.75 15.58
C ALA A 15 18.12 -3.60 16.40
N ASP A 16 18.76 -2.43 16.35
CA ASP A 16 18.10 -1.19 16.78
C ASP A 16 16.83 -0.99 15.94
N CYS A 17 15.72 -0.69 16.61
CA CYS A 17 14.45 -0.37 15.96
C CYS A 17 14.58 0.75 14.92
N ASP A 18 15.48 1.72 15.11
CA ASP A 18 15.72 2.78 14.12
C ASP A 18 16.32 2.21 12.83
N GLU A 19 17.37 1.40 12.98
CA GLU A 19 18.03 0.77 11.84
C GLU A 19 17.09 -0.19 11.11
N LEU A 20 16.35 -1.01 11.86
CA LEU A 20 15.36 -1.93 11.28
C LEU A 20 14.26 -1.17 10.51
N ALA A 21 13.71 -0.10 11.09
CA ALA A 21 12.69 0.71 10.42
C ALA A 21 13.24 1.36 9.13
N ASN A 22 14.46 1.90 9.17
CA ASN A 22 15.12 2.48 8.00
C ASN A 22 15.35 1.45 6.90
N GLN A 23 15.86 0.26 7.25
CA GLN A 23 16.09 -0.82 6.28
C GLN A 23 14.77 -1.29 5.66
N MET A 24 13.71 -1.44 6.47
CA MET A 24 12.38 -1.77 5.98
C MET A 24 11.87 -0.69 5.02
N HIS A 25 12.06 0.60 5.36
CA HIS A 25 11.66 1.74 4.53
C HIS A 25 12.30 1.69 3.15
N GLN A 26 13.63 1.55 3.09
CA GLN A 26 14.34 1.45 1.80
C GLN A 26 13.87 0.24 0.97
N ARG A 27 13.57 -0.89 1.63
CA ARG A 27 13.12 -2.10 0.96
C ARG A 27 11.70 -2.02 0.43
N TRP A 28 10.75 -1.42 1.15
CA TRP A 28 9.39 -1.27 0.61
C TRP A 28 9.32 -0.22 -0.48
N LEU A 29 10.21 0.77 -0.51
CA LEU A 29 10.30 1.72 -1.62
C LEU A 29 10.86 1.08 -2.90
N SER A 30 11.77 0.12 -2.77
CA SER A 30 12.45 -0.53 -3.91
C SER A 30 11.75 -1.81 -4.41
N ASN A 31 11.02 -2.53 -3.55
CA ASN A 31 10.38 -3.79 -3.89
C ASN A 31 8.86 -3.75 -3.65
N LYS A 32 8.09 -3.94 -4.73
CA LYS A 32 6.62 -3.90 -4.72
C LYS A 32 5.94 -4.83 -3.72
N ASN A 33 6.58 -5.94 -3.34
CA ASN A 33 6.02 -6.94 -2.43
C ASN A 33 6.49 -6.76 -0.99
N PHE A 34 7.50 -5.94 -0.74
CA PHE A 34 8.12 -5.87 0.58
C PHE A 34 7.24 -5.17 1.61
N GLY A 35 6.27 -4.35 1.19
CA GLY A 35 5.25 -3.79 2.10
C GLY A 35 4.53 -4.85 2.94
N ARG A 36 4.23 -6.01 2.36
CA ARG A 36 3.61 -7.15 3.07
C ARG A 36 4.57 -7.79 4.07
N VAL A 37 5.85 -7.91 3.72
CA VAL A 37 6.88 -8.44 4.63
C VAL A 37 7.08 -7.48 5.80
N ALA A 38 7.15 -6.18 5.51
CA ALA A 38 7.29 -5.14 6.53
C ALA A 38 6.11 -5.16 7.52
N ALA A 39 4.88 -5.26 7.02
CA ALA A 39 3.68 -5.46 7.82
C ALA A 39 3.79 -6.67 8.76
N LEU A 40 4.25 -7.82 8.26
CA LEU A 40 4.45 -9.01 9.09
C LEU A 40 5.54 -8.83 10.16
N ILE A 41 6.63 -8.12 9.84
CA ILE A 41 7.69 -7.80 10.82
C ILE A 41 7.13 -6.94 11.95
N VAL A 42 6.42 -5.85 11.62
CA VAL A 42 5.83 -4.96 12.64
C VAL A 42 4.88 -5.74 13.54
N LEU A 43 4.01 -6.58 12.95
CA LEU A 43 3.06 -7.37 13.72
C LEU A 43 3.76 -8.40 14.61
N HIS A 44 4.83 -9.05 14.13
CA HIS A 44 5.59 -10.01 14.92
C HIS A 44 6.30 -9.32 16.09
N TYR A 45 6.92 -8.16 15.84
CA TYR A 45 7.60 -7.37 16.87
C TYR A 45 6.64 -6.94 17.97
N HIS A 46 5.46 -6.42 17.60
CA HIS A 46 4.42 -6.05 18.57
C HIS A 46 3.83 -7.26 19.30
N LYS A 47 3.71 -8.43 18.67
CA LYS A 47 3.23 -9.64 19.37
C LYS A 47 4.25 -10.23 20.34
N ALA A 48 5.53 -9.91 20.18
CA ALA A 48 6.58 -10.32 21.11
C ALA A 48 6.54 -9.48 22.40
N ASP A 49 6.15 -8.20 22.29
CA ASP A 49 5.88 -7.29 23.41
C ASP A 49 4.80 -6.29 22.97
N ASP A 50 3.57 -6.50 23.44
CA ASP A 50 2.40 -5.72 23.06
C ASP A 50 2.42 -4.30 23.64
N THR A 51 3.26 -4.04 24.63
CA THR A 51 3.50 -2.69 25.15
C THR A 51 4.49 -1.90 24.28
N ASN A 52 5.28 -2.60 23.45
CA ASN A 52 6.31 -1.97 22.63
C ASN A 52 5.77 -1.51 21.28
N LEU A 53 5.49 -0.20 21.19
CA LEU A 53 5.02 0.46 19.98
C LEU A 53 6.14 1.15 19.18
N THR A 54 7.41 0.87 19.47
CA THR A 54 8.55 1.61 18.90
C THR A 54 8.65 1.42 17.39
N LEU A 55 8.71 0.16 16.92
CA LEU A 55 8.81 -0.15 15.50
C LEU A 55 7.56 0.29 14.74
N PHE A 56 6.38 0.08 15.32
CA PHE A 56 5.11 0.59 14.79
C PHE A 56 5.16 2.10 14.54
N SER A 57 5.58 2.87 15.54
CA SER A 57 5.64 4.33 15.48
C SER A 57 6.64 4.82 14.44
N LYS A 58 7.80 4.17 14.33
CA LYS A 58 8.83 4.48 13.32
C LYS A 58 8.32 4.18 11.90
N CYS A 59 7.72 3.02 11.66
CA CYS A 59 7.13 2.70 10.36
C CYS A 59 5.96 3.65 10.01
N LEU A 60 5.15 4.06 10.99
CA LEU A 60 4.11 5.07 10.80
C LEU A 60 4.69 6.43 10.41
N TYR A 61 5.79 6.85 11.04
CA TYR A 61 6.51 8.07 10.65
C TYR A 61 6.98 8.00 9.19
N HIS A 62 7.61 6.90 8.77
CA HIS A 62 8.08 6.76 7.39
C HIS A 62 6.93 6.79 6.39
N ILE A 63 5.82 6.08 6.64
CA ILE A 63 4.71 6.04 5.68
C ILE A 63 3.99 7.39 5.57
N LEU A 64 3.88 8.14 6.68
CA LEU A 64 3.36 9.50 6.65
C LEU A 64 4.31 10.45 5.92
N THR A 65 5.62 10.24 6.03
CA THR A 65 6.63 11.00 5.29
C THR A 65 6.57 10.71 3.79
N ASP A 66 6.44 9.43 3.41
CA ASP A 66 6.20 9.02 2.01
C ASP A 66 4.95 9.71 1.45
N TYR A 67 3.86 9.73 2.22
CA TYR A 67 2.63 10.41 1.83
C TYR A 67 2.79 11.94 1.74
N ARG A 68 3.47 12.59 2.70
CA ARG A 68 3.73 14.03 2.66
C ARG A 68 4.53 14.40 1.42
N ASN A 69 5.52 13.58 1.05
CA ASN A 69 6.39 13.79 -0.09
C ASN A 69 5.88 13.16 -1.40
N ARG A 70 4.65 12.64 -1.44
CA ARG A 70 4.11 11.84 -2.56
C ARG A 70 4.28 12.47 -3.95
N PHE A 71 4.11 13.78 -4.09
CA PHE A 71 4.29 14.48 -5.36
C PHE A 71 5.75 14.47 -5.81
N MET A 72 6.67 14.76 -4.89
CA MET A 72 8.11 14.70 -5.14
C MET A 72 8.55 13.29 -5.50
N ILE A 73 8.08 12.28 -4.75
CA ILE A 73 8.40 10.87 -5.00
C ILE A 73 7.90 10.46 -6.39
N ARG A 74 6.62 10.76 -6.71
CA ARG A 74 6.04 10.41 -8.01
C ARG A 74 6.77 11.05 -9.18
N ASN A 75 7.13 12.33 -9.05
CA ASN A 75 7.82 13.06 -10.10
C ASN A 75 9.26 12.55 -10.31
N LYS A 76 9.96 12.17 -9.23
CA LYS A 76 11.33 11.62 -9.32
C LYS A 76 11.35 10.17 -9.80
N ASN A 77 10.46 9.34 -9.26
CA ASN A 77 10.41 7.91 -9.57
C ASN A 77 8.99 7.36 -9.31
N ARG A 78 8.25 7.15 -10.41
CA ARG A 78 6.88 6.62 -10.34
C ARG A 78 6.82 5.20 -9.77
N LEU A 79 7.83 4.35 -9.99
CA LEU A 79 7.89 3.02 -9.39
C LEU A 79 7.95 3.10 -7.86
N VAL A 80 8.79 3.98 -7.33
CA VAL A 80 8.91 4.21 -5.88
C VAL A 80 7.58 4.72 -5.30
N PHE A 81 6.91 5.64 -6.00
CA PHE A 81 5.57 6.09 -5.60
C PHE A 81 4.57 4.91 -5.55
N ARG A 82 4.47 4.12 -6.63
CA ARG A 82 3.58 2.96 -6.68
C ARG A 82 3.88 1.94 -5.57
N ASN A 83 5.14 1.76 -5.22
CA ASN A 83 5.56 0.88 -4.14
C ASN A 83 5.16 1.46 -2.77
N SER A 84 5.31 2.77 -2.54
CA SER A 84 4.87 3.40 -1.29
C SER A 84 3.35 3.34 -1.10
N VAL A 85 2.55 3.44 -2.17
CA VAL A 85 1.09 3.23 -2.08
C VAL A 85 0.74 1.79 -1.68
N ARG A 86 1.44 0.79 -2.23
CA ARG A 86 1.26 -0.62 -1.82
C ARG A 86 1.65 -0.82 -0.35
N ALA A 87 2.80 -0.30 0.06
CA ALA A 87 3.26 -0.37 1.44
C ALA A 87 2.26 0.27 2.41
N LEU A 88 1.68 1.42 2.04
CA LEU A 88 0.68 2.12 2.85
C LEU A 88 -0.56 1.25 3.11
N LEU A 89 -1.02 0.49 2.12
CA LEU A 89 -2.16 -0.42 2.27
C LEU A 89 -1.83 -1.61 3.16
N GLU A 90 -0.68 -2.26 2.93
CA GLU A 90 -0.24 -3.41 3.72
C GLU A 90 -0.03 -3.01 5.19
N LEU A 91 0.66 -1.89 5.44
CA LEU A 91 0.86 -1.36 6.78
C LEU A 91 -0.45 -0.94 7.44
N TYR A 92 -1.40 -0.34 6.71
CA TYR A 92 -2.72 -0.01 7.28
C TYR A 92 -3.43 -1.23 7.88
N THR A 93 -3.43 -2.37 7.17
CA THR A 93 -4.11 -3.59 7.67
C THR A 93 -3.46 -4.13 8.94
N THR A 94 -2.14 -3.95 9.09
CA THR A 94 -1.41 -4.33 10.29
C THR A 94 -1.63 -3.32 11.40
N PHE A 95 -1.53 -2.03 11.09
CA PHE A 95 -1.67 -0.96 12.07
C PHE A 95 -3.07 -0.95 12.67
N ARG A 96 -4.10 -1.28 11.90
CA ARG A 96 -5.46 -1.43 12.42
C ARG A 96 -5.60 -2.56 13.44
N GLN A 97 -4.78 -3.62 13.36
CA GLN A 97 -4.77 -4.69 14.37
C GLN A 97 -4.08 -4.27 15.66
N ILE A 98 -3.13 -3.34 15.58
CA ILE A 98 -2.35 -2.82 16.71
C ILE A 98 -3.12 -1.68 17.40
N ASP A 99 -3.50 -0.67 16.62
CA ASP A 99 -4.26 0.49 17.07
C ASP A 99 -5.27 0.95 16.00
N PRO A 100 -6.56 0.59 16.15
CA PRO A 100 -7.61 1.02 15.23
C PRO A 100 -7.74 2.54 15.12
N ILE A 101 -7.57 3.28 16.22
CA ILE A 101 -7.78 4.73 16.28
C ILE A 101 -6.70 5.44 15.48
N ILE A 102 -5.43 5.12 15.72
CA ILE A 102 -4.30 5.70 14.97
C ILE A 102 -4.40 5.29 13.49
N SER A 103 -4.80 4.06 13.19
CA SER A 103 -4.89 3.57 11.80
C SER A 103 -5.90 4.35 10.94
N GLU A 104 -6.95 4.92 11.54
CA GLU A 104 -7.93 5.73 10.81
C GLU A 104 -7.29 6.98 10.17
N SER A 105 -6.21 7.50 10.76
CA SER A 105 -5.45 8.62 10.19
C SER A 105 -4.87 8.31 8.80
N LEU A 106 -4.67 7.02 8.46
CA LEU A 106 -4.16 6.57 7.17
C LEU A 106 -5.21 6.51 6.07
N LEU A 107 -6.51 6.61 6.38
CA LEU A 107 -7.54 6.56 5.34
C LEU A 107 -7.43 7.73 4.36
N LYS A 108 -7.12 8.95 4.82
CA LYS A 108 -6.91 10.09 3.92
C LYS A 108 -5.68 9.87 3.01
N PRO A 109 -4.51 9.48 3.54
CA PRO A 109 -3.38 9.03 2.72
C PRO A 109 -3.75 7.98 1.67
N ILE A 110 -4.41 6.87 2.08
CA ILE A 110 -4.77 5.77 1.18
C ILE A 110 -5.58 6.29 -0.01
N PHE A 111 -6.72 6.94 0.26
CA PHE A 111 -7.62 7.33 -0.83
C PHE A 111 -7.08 8.49 -1.67
N SER A 112 -6.22 9.35 -1.12
CA SER A 112 -5.53 10.38 -1.91
C SER A 112 -4.50 9.75 -2.85
N SER A 113 -3.72 8.79 -2.35
CA SER A 113 -2.71 8.08 -3.14
C SER A 113 -3.33 7.19 -4.22
N LEU A 114 -4.44 6.50 -3.93
CA LEU A 114 -5.17 5.71 -4.92
C LEU A 114 -5.71 6.58 -6.07
N LYS A 115 -6.21 7.78 -5.76
CA LYS A 115 -6.65 8.73 -6.79
C LYS A 115 -5.50 9.19 -7.69
N MET A 116 -4.31 9.39 -7.12
CA MET A 116 -3.13 9.74 -7.90
C MET A 116 -2.69 8.64 -8.88
N LEU A 117 -3.06 7.37 -8.65
CA LEU A 117 -2.79 6.29 -9.59
C LEU A 117 -3.71 6.31 -10.83
N ILE A 118 -4.72 7.18 -10.87
CA ILE A 118 -5.68 7.29 -11.97
C ILE A 118 -6.12 8.72 -12.26
N ASP A 119 -5.28 9.68 -11.87
CA ASP A 119 -5.47 11.08 -12.25
C ASP A 119 -5.01 11.31 -13.70
N ASP A 120 -5.12 12.55 -14.16
CA ASP A 120 -4.78 12.92 -15.54
C ASP A 120 -3.28 12.77 -15.87
N GLN A 121 -2.43 12.53 -14.87
CA GLN A 121 -0.99 12.33 -15.02
C GLN A 121 -0.59 10.85 -14.92
N ALA A 122 -1.55 9.93 -14.72
CA ALA A 122 -1.27 8.51 -14.55
C ALA A 122 -0.69 7.89 -15.82
N ASP A 123 0.30 7.01 -15.66
CA ASP A 123 0.78 6.15 -16.74
C ASP A 123 0.07 4.78 -16.70
N ASN A 124 0.36 3.93 -17.69
CA ASN A 124 -0.19 2.57 -17.71
C ASN A 124 0.15 1.78 -16.44
N ASN A 125 1.37 1.87 -15.92
CA ASN A 125 1.80 1.13 -14.73
C ASN A 125 1.13 1.64 -13.44
N ASP A 126 0.77 2.92 -13.38
CA ASP A 126 -0.02 3.51 -12.29
C ASP A 126 -1.41 2.86 -12.27
N ILE A 127 -2.07 2.78 -13.44
CA ILE A 127 -3.39 2.15 -13.58
C ILE A 127 -3.32 0.65 -13.29
N GLU A 128 -2.31 -0.06 -13.81
CA GLU A 128 -2.10 -1.48 -13.52
C GLU A 128 -1.94 -1.71 -12.01
N SER A 129 -1.17 -0.85 -11.33
CA SER A 129 -0.98 -0.94 -9.88
C SER A 129 -2.27 -0.73 -9.11
N LEU A 130 -3.08 0.24 -9.54
CA LEU A 130 -4.40 0.46 -8.95
C LEU A 130 -5.32 -0.75 -9.18
N CYS A 131 -5.30 -1.34 -10.37
CA CYS A 131 -6.08 -2.52 -10.70
C CYS A 131 -5.67 -3.73 -9.87
N GLU A 132 -4.37 -3.98 -9.70
CA GLU A 132 -3.83 -5.03 -8.83
C GLU A 132 -4.31 -4.83 -7.38
N ILE A 133 -4.24 -3.59 -6.88
CA ILE A 133 -4.71 -3.24 -5.54
C ILE A 133 -6.20 -3.51 -5.38
N PHE A 134 -7.04 -3.13 -6.35
CA PHE A 134 -8.49 -3.37 -6.25
C PHE A 134 -8.85 -4.84 -6.40
N ILE A 135 -8.12 -5.61 -7.20
CA ILE A 135 -8.30 -7.07 -7.29
C ILE A 135 -8.01 -7.74 -5.94
N ASP A 136 -6.96 -7.31 -5.24
CA ASP A 136 -6.54 -7.94 -3.98
C ASP A 136 -7.29 -7.40 -2.75
N LYS A 137 -7.50 -6.08 -2.69
CA LYS A 137 -7.99 -5.36 -1.49
C LYS A 137 -9.30 -4.60 -1.72
N GLY A 138 -9.90 -4.67 -2.90
CA GLY A 138 -11.07 -3.87 -3.27
C GLY A 138 -12.25 -4.04 -2.32
N SER A 139 -12.55 -5.27 -1.90
CA SER A 139 -13.65 -5.56 -0.96
C SER A 139 -13.45 -4.87 0.40
N ILE A 140 -12.22 -4.79 0.90
CA ILE A 140 -11.88 -4.09 2.14
C ILE A 140 -12.03 -2.57 1.91
N LEU A 141 -11.45 -2.04 0.83
CA LEU A 141 -11.52 -0.61 0.51
C LEU A 141 -12.96 -0.10 0.38
N VAL A 142 -13.82 -0.87 -0.29
CA VAL A 142 -15.25 -0.55 -0.46
C VAL A 142 -15.96 -0.51 0.89
N LYS A 143 -15.69 -1.47 1.80
CA LYS A 143 -16.24 -1.45 3.17
C LYS A 143 -15.79 -0.21 3.96
N LEU A 144 -14.55 0.25 3.75
CA LEU A 144 -14.01 1.40 4.48
C LEU A 144 -14.61 2.74 4.02
N LYS A 145 -14.64 2.98 2.70
CA LYS A 145 -15.16 4.23 2.11
C LYS A 145 -15.82 3.93 0.74
N PRO A 146 -17.10 3.51 0.72
CA PRO A 146 -17.77 3.08 -0.52
C PRO A 146 -17.81 4.20 -1.57
N ILE A 147 -18.21 5.42 -1.18
CA ILE A 147 -18.30 6.58 -2.08
C ILE A 147 -16.94 6.94 -2.72
N LYS A 148 -15.83 6.75 -1.98
CA LYS A 148 -14.49 7.03 -2.55
C LYS A 148 -14.08 5.96 -3.55
N CYS A 149 -14.41 4.69 -3.28
CA CYS A 149 -14.14 3.59 -4.20
C CYS A 149 -14.98 3.70 -5.46
N GLU A 150 -16.26 4.05 -5.34
CA GLU A 150 -17.15 4.26 -6.49
C GLU A 150 -16.58 5.30 -7.46
N LYS A 151 -16.10 6.45 -6.95
CA LYS A 151 -15.44 7.47 -7.78
C LYS A 151 -14.20 6.95 -8.50
N ILE A 152 -13.42 6.10 -7.84
CA ILE A 152 -12.23 5.48 -8.45
C ILE A 152 -12.64 4.47 -9.53
N ILE A 153 -13.64 3.64 -9.27
CA ILE A 153 -14.17 2.65 -10.21
C ILE A 153 -14.78 3.34 -11.43
N LEU A 154 -15.54 4.42 -11.23
CA LEU A 154 -16.08 5.21 -12.33
C LEU A 154 -14.94 5.76 -13.20
N ARG A 155 -13.88 6.28 -12.58
CA ARG A 155 -12.70 6.75 -13.30
C ARG A 155 -11.97 5.62 -14.04
N MET A 156 -11.87 4.41 -13.48
CA MET A 156 -11.37 3.23 -14.19
C MET A 156 -12.17 2.93 -15.46
N ARG A 157 -13.50 3.04 -15.40
CA ARG A 157 -14.37 2.86 -16.57
C ARG A 157 -14.14 3.96 -17.60
N THR A 158 -14.06 5.22 -17.17
CA THR A 158 -13.74 6.34 -18.05
C THR A 158 -12.40 6.13 -18.76
N CYS A 159 -11.35 5.70 -18.04
CA CYS A 159 -10.05 5.38 -18.64
C CYS A 159 -10.19 4.29 -19.72
N LEU A 160 -10.98 3.25 -19.49
CA LEU A 160 -11.19 2.19 -20.48
C LEU A 160 -11.80 2.71 -21.80
N CYS A 161 -12.70 3.70 -21.71
CA CYS A 161 -13.39 4.27 -22.86
C CYS A 161 -12.56 5.36 -23.58
N GLU A 162 -11.91 6.23 -22.82
CA GLU A 162 -11.30 7.46 -23.36
C GLU A 162 -9.82 7.31 -23.67
N TRP A 163 -9.09 6.46 -22.94
CA TRP A 163 -7.63 6.38 -23.09
C TRP A 163 -7.24 5.45 -24.22
N GLN A 164 -6.88 6.04 -25.35
CA GLN A 164 -6.46 5.33 -26.55
C GLN A 164 -5.14 4.57 -26.36
N GLN A 165 -4.23 5.08 -25.52
CA GLN A 165 -2.88 4.55 -25.32
C GLN A 165 -2.77 3.51 -24.19
N LEU A 166 -3.87 2.87 -23.81
CA LEU A 166 -3.82 1.75 -22.86
C LEU A 166 -3.09 0.57 -23.47
N THR A 167 -2.13 0.00 -22.74
CA THR A 167 -1.54 -1.29 -23.14
C THR A 167 -2.59 -2.39 -23.05
N THR A 168 -2.37 -3.47 -23.80
CA THR A 168 -3.22 -4.67 -23.73
C THR A 168 -3.34 -5.21 -22.30
N ASN A 169 -2.26 -5.16 -21.52
CA ASN A 169 -2.26 -5.63 -20.14
C ASN A 169 -3.11 -4.74 -19.23
N THR A 170 -2.94 -3.42 -19.33
CA THR A 170 -3.76 -2.44 -18.59
C THR A 170 -5.24 -2.63 -18.90
N ARG A 171 -5.60 -2.76 -20.19
CA ARG A 171 -6.98 -2.98 -20.63
C ARG A 171 -7.56 -4.26 -20.02
N ARG A 172 -6.80 -5.36 -20.04
CA ARG A 172 -7.20 -6.63 -19.43
C ARG A 172 -7.46 -6.50 -17.91
N LEU A 173 -6.61 -5.78 -17.20
CA LEU A 173 -6.74 -5.56 -15.76
C LEU A 173 -7.95 -4.69 -15.40
N LEU A 174 -8.24 -3.65 -16.19
CA LEU A 174 -9.44 -2.82 -16.04
C LEU A 174 -10.72 -3.65 -16.23
N LEU A 175 -10.77 -4.49 -17.28
CA LEU A 175 -11.91 -5.37 -17.55
C LEU A 175 -12.13 -6.38 -16.42
N LYS A 176 -11.06 -6.91 -15.80
CA LYS A 176 -11.16 -7.82 -14.65
C LYS A 176 -11.78 -7.13 -13.42
N ASN A 177 -11.41 -5.87 -13.17
CA ASN A 177 -11.99 -5.09 -12.07
C ASN A 177 -13.47 -4.77 -12.28
N GLY A 178 -13.92 -4.59 -13.53
CA GLY A 178 -15.34 -4.46 -13.84
C GLY A 178 -16.16 -5.68 -13.39
N LYS A 179 -15.63 -6.88 -13.61
CA LYS A 179 -16.27 -8.15 -13.20
C LYS A 179 -16.20 -8.40 -11.69
N ALA A 180 -15.04 -8.17 -11.06
CA ALA A 180 -14.83 -8.47 -9.65
C ALA A 180 -15.67 -7.60 -8.69
N ASN A 181 -16.02 -6.39 -9.11
CA ASN A 181 -16.85 -5.47 -8.31
C ASN A 181 -18.37 -5.61 -8.59
N GLY A 182 -18.80 -6.70 -9.25
CA GLY A 182 -20.23 -7.05 -9.39
C GLY A 182 -21.06 -6.12 -10.28
N THR A 183 -20.46 -5.48 -11.30
CA THR A 183 -21.20 -4.59 -12.23
C THR A 183 -20.66 -4.69 -13.66
N ILE A 184 -20.87 -5.86 -14.28
CA ILE A 184 -21.17 -6.02 -15.72
C ILE A 184 -22.46 -6.82 -15.80
#